data_AF-A0A816I292-F1
#
_entry.id   AF-A0A816I292-F1
#
_cell.length_a   1.000
_cell.length_b   1.000
_cell.length_c   1.000
_cell.angle_alpha   90.00
_cell.angle_beta   90.00
_cell.angle_gamma   90.00
#
_symmetry.space_group_name_H-M   'P 1'
#
loop_
_entity.id
_entity.type
_entity.pdbx_description
1 polymer ?
#
loop_
_entity_poly.entity_id
_entity_poly.type
_entity_poly.pdbx_seq_one_letter_code
_entity_poly.pdbx_strand_id
1 'polypeptide(L)'
;MACCLMYRGDVVPKDVNAAVGTIKTKITVQFVDWFPTGFKCGINYQPPMVVPGGDLAKLQQHPATKRQVLFIHWASILSIWNRIFNSTGPLATTA
;
A
#
# COMPACT_ATOMS: atom_id res chain seq x y z
N MET A 1 -10.44 4.40 8.23
CA MET A 1 -9.48 4.83 7.20
C MET A 1 -8.09 4.70 7.78
N ALA A 2 -7.27 3.84 7.19
CA ALA A 2 -5.94 3.50 7.69
C ALA A 2 -5.00 3.33 6.49
N CYS A 3 -3.80 3.88 6.59
CA CYS A 3 -2.73 3.70 5.61
C CYS A 3 -1.59 2.94 6.29
N CYS A 4 -1.24 1.77 5.77
CA CYS A 4 -0.15 0.96 6.33
C CYS A 4 0.99 0.86 5.33
N LEU A 5 2.17 1.35 5.70
CA LEU A 5 3.40 1.27 4.92
C LEU A 5 4.29 0.16 5.49
N MET A 6 4.50 -0.91 4.74
CA MET A 6 5.33 -2.04 5.15
C MET A 6 6.60 -2.08 4.30
N TYR A 7 7.74 -1.85 4.94
CA TYR A 7 9.06 -1.81 4.32
C TYR A 7 9.81 -3.12 4.54
N ARG A 8 10.58 -3.55 3.53
CA ARG A 8 11.57 -4.62 3.64
C ARG A 8 12.94 -4.19 3.12
N GLY A 9 13.99 -4.65 3.81
CA GLY A 9 15.39 -4.38 3.48
C GLY A 9 16.04 -3.33 4.39
N ASP A 10 17.16 -2.76 3.95
CA ASP A 10 17.90 -1.72 4.67
C ASP A 10 17.16 -0.37 4.64
N VAL A 11 16.23 -0.20 5.58
CA VAL A 11 15.40 1.00 5.69
C VAL A 11 15.59 1.63 7.06
N VAL A 12 16.08 2.87 7.08
CA VAL A 12 16.28 3.62 8.31
C VAL A 12 14.96 4.29 8.71
N PRO A 13 14.50 4.16 9.97
CA PRO A 13 13.23 4.76 10.42
C PRO A 13 13.11 6.28 10.17
N LYS A 14 14.24 7.00 10.17
CA LYS A 14 14.29 8.43 9.86
C LYS A 14 13.77 8.74 8.44
N ASP A 15 14.12 7.90 7.47
CA ASP A 15 13.76 8.07 6.07
C ASP A 15 12.27 7.78 5.87
N VAL A 16 11.72 6.84 6.65
CA VAL A 16 10.28 6.55 6.66
C VAL A 16 9.49 7.74 7.17
N ASN A 17 9.93 8.38 8.27
CA ASN A 17 9.24 9.54 8.82
C ASN A 17 9.28 10.74 7.84
N ALA A 18 10.42 10.96 7.18
CA ALA A 18 10.55 11.98 6.14
C ALA A 18 9.64 11.71 4.93
N ALA A 19 9.54 10.44 4.51
CA ALA A 19 8.64 10.03 3.43
C ALA A 19 7.17 10.25 3.80
N VAL A 20 6.75 9.89 5.02
CA VAL A 20 5.38 10.14 5.51
C VAL A 20 5.09 11.64 5.57
N GLY A 21 6.03 12.46 6.05
CA GLY A 21 5.90 13.92 6.03
C GLY A 21 5.66 14.46 4.62
N THR A 22 6.43 13.96 3.65
CA THR A 22 6.28 14.33 2.23
C THR A 22 4.92 13.91 1.66
N ILE A 23 4.41 12.73 2.02
CA ILE A 23 3.10 12.24 1.55
C ILE A 23 1.97 13.13 2.09
N LYS A 24 2.06 13.58 3.33
CA LYS A 24 1.06 14.46 3.95
C LYS A 24 0.97 15.84 3.27
N THR A 25 2.07 16.34 2.72
CA THR A 25 2.10 17.65 2.06
C THR A 25 1.81 17.60 0.56
N LYS A 26 1.69 16.41 -0.03
CA LYS A 26 1.42 16.26 -1.46
C LYS A 26 -0.04 16.54 -1.78
N ILE A 27 -0.27 17.56 -2.58
CA ILE A 27 -1.58 18.04 -3.03
C ILE A 27 -2.40 16.95 -3.75
N THR A 28 -1.72 15.98 -4.37
CA THR A 28 -2.36 14.85 -5.08
C THR A 28 -2.99 13.82 -4.15
N VAL A 29 -2.68 13.84 -2.86
CA VAL A 29 -3.19 12.87 -1.87
C VAL A 29 -4.04 13.61 -0.86
N GLN A 30 -5.35 13.38 -0.92
CA GLN A 30 -6.33 14.02 -0.04
C GLN A 30 -6.69 13.05 1.08
N PHE A 31 -6.44 13.45 2.33
CA PHE A 31 -6.84 12.71 3.52
C PHE A 31 -8.07 13.38 4.16
N VAL A 32 -8.90 12.59 4.82
CA VAL A 32 -10.02 13.11 5.62
C VAL A 32 -9.52 13.76 6.91
N ASP A 33 -10.26 14.72 7.44
CA ASP A 33 -9.87 15.52 8.62
C ASP A 33 -9.65 14.69 9.89
N TRP A 34 -10.33 13.55 10.01
CA TRP A 34 -10.18 12.61 11.12
C TRP A 34 -9.05 11.58 10.92
N PHE A 35 -8.17 11.79 9.93
CA PHE A 35 -6.96 11.01 9.66
C PHE A 35 -5.64 11.77 9.98
N PRO A 36 -5.47 12.48 11.11
CA PRO A 36 -4.25 13.28 11.33
C PRO A 36 -2.97 12.44 11.51
N THR A 37 -3.09 11.20 12.00
CA THR A 37 -1.96 10.30 12.36
C THR A 37 -2.06 8.87 11.80
N GLY A 38 -2.99 8.59 10.90
CA GLY A 38 -3.38 7.20 10.55
C GLY A 38 -2.40 6.40 9.67
N PHE A 39 -1.11 6.74 9.68
CA PHE A 39 -0.06 5.96 9.05
C PHE A 39 0.55 4.96 10.03
N LYS A 40 0.32 3.67 9.79
CA LYS A 40 1.06 2.60 10.47
C LYS A 40 2.26 2.21 9.61
N CYS A 41 3.47 2.37 10.14
CA CYS A 41 4.68 1.97 9.44
C CYS A 41 5.28 0.72 10.09
N GLY A 42 5.61 -0.30 9.30
CA GLY A 42 6.33 -1.49 9.73
C GLY A 42 7.59 -1.66 8.90
N ILE A 43 8.70 -2.06 9.53
CA ILE A 43 9.98 -2.31 8.86
C ILE A 43 10.43 -3.72 9.18
N ASN A 44 10.79 -4.48 8.15
CA ASN A 44 11.39 -5.79 8.28
C ASN A 44 12.74 -5.83 7.56
N TYR A 45 13.82 -5.96 8.31
CA TYR A 45 15.18 -5.87 7.77
C TYR A 45 15.60 -7.08 6.93
N GLN A 46 14.89 -8.22 7.03
CA GLN A 46 15.22 -9.37 6.19
C GLN A 46 14.99 -9.04 4.71
N PRO A 47 15.93 -9.41 3.83
CA PRO A 47 15.80 -9.16 2.41
C PRO A 47 14.59 -9.91 1.82
N PRO A 48 13.98 -9.39 0.75
CA PRO A 48 12.93 -10.10 0.05
C PRO A 48 13.50 -11.34 -0.65
N MET A 49 12.90 -12.51 -0.42
CA MET A 49 13.18 -13.70 -1.20
C MET A 49 12.40 -13.65 -2.52
N VAL A 50 13.03 -14.14 -3.59
CA VAL A 50 12.38 -14.38 -4.88
C VAL A 50 12.16 -15.87 -5.04
N VAL A 51 10.99 -16.26 -5.56
CA VAL A 51 10.71 -17.65 -5.89
C VAL A 51 11.51 -18.01 -7.15
N PRO A 52 12.30 -19.10 -7.16
CA PRO A 52 12.97 -19.57 -8.37
C PRO A 52 11.95 -19.82 -9.50
N GLY A 53 12.18 -19.22 -10.67
CA GLY A 53 11.26 -19.32 -11.82
C GLY A 53 10.07 -18.36 -11.81
N GLY A 54 9.98 -17.46 -10.83
CA GLY A 54 8.96 -16.40 -10.82
C GLY A 54 9.28 -15.26 -11.78
N ASP A 55 8.24 -14.55 -12.22
CA ASP A 55 8.31 -13.39 -13.14
C ASP A 55 8.82 -12.10 -12.47
N LEU A 56 9.00 -12.14 -11.14
CA LEU A 56 9.61 -11.02 -10.43
C LEU A 56 11.10 -10.97 -10.74
N ALA A 57 11.55 -9.86 -11.35
CA ALA A 57 12.96 -9.61 -11.58
C ALA A 57 13.77 -9.94 -10.32
N LYS A 58 14.85 -10.71 -10.50
CA LYS A 58 15.86 -10.91 -9.46
C LYS A 58 16.43 -9.53 -9.16
N LEU A 59 15.89 -8.85 -8.14
CA LEU A 59 16.62 -7.75 -7.55
C LEU A 59 17.91 -8.35 -7.04
N GLN A 60 19.04 -7.79 -7.45
CA GLN A 60 20.31 -8.11 -6.83
C GLN A 60 20.05 -8.07 -5.33
N GLN A 61 20.37 -9.17 -4.63
CA GLN A 61 20.31 -9.24 -3.16
C GLN A 61 21.43 -8.38 -2.56
N HIS A 62 21.62 -7.19 -3.11
CA HIS A 62 22.37 -6.13 -2.51
C HIS A 62 21.63 -5.73 -1.24
N PRO A 63 22.34 -5.49 -0.13
CA PRO A 63 21.75 -5.01 1.11
C PRO A 63 20.90 -3.74 0.92
N ALA A 64 21.11 -2.99 -0.16
CA ALA A 64 20.38 -1.78 -0.52
C ALA A 64 18.99 -1.98 -1.18
N THR A 65 18.56 -3.23 -1.47
CA THR A 65 17.27 -3.45 -2.10
C THR A 65 16.10 -3.22 -1.13
N LYS A 66 15.39 -2.09 -1.31
CA LYS A 66 14.23 -1.70 -0.49
C LYS A 66 12.94 -2.05 -1.23
N ARG A 67 12.03 -2.78 -0.58
CA ARG A 67 10.65 -2.98 -1.07
C ARG A 67 9.67 -2.32 -0.12
N GLN A 68 8.70 -1.57 -0.67
CA GLN A 68 7.61 -0.99 0.10
C GLN A 68 6.27 -1.51 -0.44
N VAL A 69 5.40 -1.93 0.46
CA VAL A 69 4.00 -2.25 0.13
C VAL A 69 3.13 -1.27 0.90
N LEU A 70 2.23 -0.61 0.17
CA LEU A 70 1.26 0.32 0.72
C LEU A 70 -0.12 -0.35 0.74
N PHE A 71 -0.66 -0.56 1.93
CA PHE A 71 -2.05 -0.97 2.12
C PHE A 71 -2.90 0.25 2.49
N ILE A 72 -3.85 0.60 1.64
CA ILE A 72 -4.84 1.65 1.90
C ILE A 72 -6.18 0.97 2.17
N HIS A 73 -6.71 1.11 3.37
CA HIS A 73 -8.03 0.57 3.69
C HIS A 73 -9.14 1.56 3.33
N TRP A 74 -10.20 1.06 2.66
CA TRP A 74 -11.50 1.69 2.33
C TRP A 74 -11.66 2.38 0.97
N ALA A 75 -10.74 3.22 0.48
CA ALA A 75 -11.01 4.05 -0.70
C ALA A 75 -11.12 3.27 -2.03
N SER A 76 -10.21 2.32 -2.28
CA SER A 76 -10.22 1.55 -3.53
C SER A 76 -11.25 0.42 -3.52
N ILE A 77 -11.57 -0.13 -2.34
CA ILE A 77 -12.55 -1.21 -2.19
C ILE A 77 -13.91 -0.73 -2.68
N LEU A 78 -14.40 0.45 -2.30
CA LEU A 78 -15.69 0.95 -2.82
C LEU A 78 -15.69 1.13 -4.33
N SER A 79 -14.61 1.66 -4.92
CA SER A 79 -14.54 1.82 -6.37
C SER A 79 -14.56 0.47 -7.10
N ILE A 80 -13.88 -0.54 -6.55
CA ILE A 80 -13.87 -1.91 -7.09
C ILE A 80 -15.22 -2.59 -6.85
N TRP A 81 -15.82 -2.40 -5.67
CA TRP A 81 -17.11 -2.95 -5.29
C TRP A 81 -18.22 -2.38 -6.16
N ASN A 82 -18.21 -1.07 -6.42
CA ASN A 82 -19.12 -0.42 -7.36
C ASN A 82 -18.90 -0.90 -8.79
N ARG A 83 -17.65 -1.13 -9.22
CA ARG A 83 -17.37 -1.72 -10.54
C ARG A 83 -17.87 -3.15 -10.65
N ILE A 84 -17.71 -3.97 -9.60
CA ILE A 84 -18.19 -5.35 -9.55
C ILE A 84 -19.73 -5.35 -9.54
N PHE A 85 -20.36 -4.62 -8.62
CA PHE A 85 -21.81 -4.53 -8.49
C PHE A 85 -22.47 -3.96 -9.76
N ASN A 86 -21.87 -2.95 -10.40
CA ASN A 86 -22.40 -2.43 -11.66
C ASN A 86 -22.06 -3.31 -12.88
N SER A 87 -21.09 -4.22 -12.77
CA SER A 87 -20.80 -5.21 -13.82
C SER A 87 -21.72 -6.44 -13.74
N THR A 88 -22.17 -6.79 -12.53
CA THR A 88 -23.26 -7.75 -12.30
C THR A 88 -24.56 -6.97 -12.30
N GLY A 89 -25.13 -6.69 -13.48
CA GLY A 89 -26.43 -6.02 -13.60
C GLY A 89 -27.47 -6.62 -12.63
N PRO A 90 -28.52 -5.85 -12.25
CA PRO A 90 -29.44 -6.27 -11.20
C PRO A 90 -29.92 -7.68 -11.49
N LEU A 91 -29.61 -8.62 -10.58
CA LEU A 91 -30.33 -9.87 -10.54
C LEU A 91 -31.77 -9.45 -10.25
N ALA A 92 -32.56 -9.39 -11.31
CA ALA A 92 -33.97 -9.10 -11.25
C ALA A 92 -34.56 -10.05 -10.23
N THR A 93 -34.98 -9.48 -9.11
CA THR A 93 -35.93 -10.08 -8.18
C THR A 93 -37.18 -10.42 -8.98
N THR A 94 -37.26 -11.65 -9.46
CA THR A 94 -38.53 -12.28 -9.83
C THR A 94 -38.87 -13.33 -8.78
N ALA A 95 -40.01 -13.04 -8.12
CA ALA A 95 -40.81 -13.86 -7.21
C ALA A 95 -40.27 -14.08 -5.78
#